data_AF-A0A3B4ZTK3-F1
#
_entry.id   AF-A0A3B4ZTK3-F1
#
_cell.length_a   1.000
_cell.length_b   1.000
_cell.length_c   1.000
_cell.angle_alpha   90.00
_cell.angle_beta   90.00
_cell.angle_gamma   90.00
#
_symmetry.space_group_name_H-M   'P 1'
#
loop_
_entity.id
_entity.type
_entity.pdbx_description
1 polymer ?
#
loop_
_entity_poly.entity_id
_entity_poly.type
_entity_poly.pdbx_seq_one_letter_code
_entity_poly.pdbx_strand_id
1 'polypeptide(L)'
;MEEQRLRDETAAGELMEVKVDVCAEDMDCSHGDTRPLIHDRDPKRINNSLKVMFEDVIAEPPSVRSLDKVWLWSHALFEVSRLWCYRFISLLLAVPVSLAAGLLFAVLSCLHIWLIMPCVQLLLINMHWVQTVWANTLNILISPFFTSMGKCCGQINILLAKDENR
;
A
#
# COMPACT_ATOMS: atom_id res chain seq x y z
N MET A 1 -20.93 -61.36 -1.50
CA MET A 1 -20.84 -61.17 -2.96
C MET A 1 -21.85 -60.12 -3.46
N GLU A 2 -22.27 -59.17 -2.62
CA GLU A 2 -23.18 -58.07 -3.01
C GLU A 2 -22.60 -56.66 -2.71
N GLU A 3 -21.52 -56.58 -1.93
CA GLU A 3 -20.87 -55.31 -1.55
C GLU A 3 -19.96 -54.69 -2.62
N GLN A 4 -19.63 -55.44 -3.68
CA GLN A 4 -18.77 -54.94 -4.77
C GLN A 4 -19.54 -54.51 -6.02
N ARG A 5 -20.82 -54.85 -6.17
CA ARG A 5 -21.63 -54.43 -7.33
C ARG A 5 -22.30 -53.07 -7.17
N LEU A 6 -22.47 -52.59 -5.94
CA LEU A 6 -23.12 -51.32 -5.65
C LEU A 6 -22.15 -50.12 -5.68
N ARG A 7 -20.84 -50.38 -5.79
CA ARG A 7 -19.80 -49.34 -5.88
C ARG A 7 -19.50 -48.87 -7.32
N ASP A 8 -19.91 -49.63 -8.34
CA ASP A 8 -19.54 -49.33 -9.73
C ASP A 8 -20.64 -48.61 -10.54
N GLU A 9 -21.88 -48.52 -10.05
CA GLU A 9 -22.99 -47.90 -10.82
C GLU A 9 -23.37 -46.48 -10.35
N THR A 10 -22.78 -45.97 -9.28
CA THR A 10 -23.05 -44.59 -8.77
C THR A 10 -21.80 -43.70 -8.87
N ALA A 11 -20.99 -43.92 -9.92
CA ALA A 11 -19.87 -43.06 -10.28
C ALA A 11 -20.13 -42.22 -11.56
N ALA A 12 -21.31 -42.34 -12.16
CA ALA A 12 -21.67 -41.66 -13.40
C ALA A 12 -22.91 -40.77 -13.18
N GLY A 13 -22.67 -39.54 -12.71
CA GLY A 13 -23.73 -38.57 -12.49
C GLY A 13 -23.20 -37.29 -11.86
N GLU A 14 -22.13 -36.72 -12.44
CA GLU A 14 -21.79 -35.31 -12.23
C GLU A 14 -22.98 -34.44 -12.64
N LEU A 15 -23.83 -34.11 -11.67
CA LEU A 15 -24.73 -32.98 -11.79
C LEU A 15 -24.03 -31.80 -11.11
N MET A 16 -23.36 -31.01 -11.95
CA MET A 16 -22.72 -29.76 -11.58
C MET A 16 -23.82 -28.75 -11.22
N GLU A 17 -24.30 -28.82 -9.98
CA GLU A 17 -25.19 -27.81 -9.41
C GLU A 17 -24.33 -26.61 -9.01
N VAL A 18 -24.34 -25.57 -9.84
CA VAL A 18 -23.79 -24.26 -9.50
C VAL A 18 -24.74 -23.62 -8.47
N LYS A 19 -24.51 -23.93 -7.19
CA LYS A 19 -25.19 -23.25 -6.09
C LYS A 19 -24.53 -21.87 -5.91
N VAL A 20 -25.15 -20.87 -6.53
CA VAL A 20 -24.89 -19.46 -6.20
C VAL A 20 -25.41 -19.25 -4.78
N ASP A 21 -24.54 -19.40 -3.79
CA ASP A 21 -24.87 -19.09 -2.41
C ASP A 21 -24.81 -17.56 -2.24
N VAL A 22 -25.95 -16.92 -2.50
CA VAL A 22 -26.23 -15.61 -1.92
C VAL A 22 -26.41 -15.87 -0.43
N CYS A 23 -25.32 -15.78 0.32
CA CYS A 23 -25.37 -15.61 1.77
C CYS A 23 -26.03 -14.25 2.01
N ALA A 24 -27.36 -14.27 2.14
CA ALA A 24 -28.03 -13.35 3.03
C ALA A 24 -27.31 -13.51 4.38
N GLU A 25 -26.69 -12.45 4.90
CA GLU A 25 -26.10 -12.49 6.24
C GLU A 25 -27.24 -12.63 7.26
N ASP A 26 -27.64 -13.86 7.54
CA ASP A 26 -28.43 -14.23 8.69
C ASP A 26 -27.59 -14.01 9.95
N MET A 27 -28.14 -13.15 10.80
CA MET A 27 -27.60 -12.74 12.09
C MET A 27 -27.69 -13.92 13.05
N ASP A 28 -26.69 -14.82 13.05
CA ASP A 28 -26.52 -15.81 14.11
C ASP A 28 -25.56 -15.32 15.20
N CYS A 29 -26.05 -15.39 16.42
CA CYS A 29 -25.47 -14.83 17.62
C CYS A 29 -24.76 -15.96 18.38
N SER A 30 -23.56 -16.31 17.93
CA SER A 30 -22.66 -17.20 18.69
C SER A 30 -21.43 -16.41 19.13
N HIS A 31 -21.44 -16.16 20.45
CA HIS A 31 -20.42 -15.53 21.27
C HIS A 31 -19.09 -16.31 21.22
N GLY A 32 -18.37 -16.20 20.11
CA GLY A 32 -16.96 -16.58 20.00
C GLY A 32 -16.11 -15.46 20.56
N ASP A 33 -15.49 -15.71 21.72
CA ASP A 33 -14.54 -14.84 22.43
C ASP A 33 -13.31 -14.55 21.55
N THR A 34 -13.47 -13.68 20.56
CA THR A 34 -12.36 -13.00 19.89
C THR A 34 -12.41 -11.56 20.35
N ARG A 35 -12.13 -11.34 21.64
CA ARG A 35 -11.78 -10.01 22.13
C ARG A 35 -10.61 -9.54 21.25
N PRO A 36 -10.75 -8.48 20.45
CA PRO A 36 -9.57 -7.83 19.93
C PRO A 36 -8.74 -7.48 21.17
N LEU A 37 -7.43 -7.74 21.15
CA LEU A 37 -6.52 -7.22 22.16
C LEU A 37 -6.55 -5.69 22.03
N ILE A 38 -7.59 -5.06 22.57
CA ILE A 38 -7.70 -3.62 22.71
C ILE A 38 -6.68 -3.29 23.78
N HIS A 39 -5.46 -3.00 23.33
CA HIS A 39 -4.44 -2.37 24.15
C HIS A 39 -5.12 -1.21 24.89
N ASP A 40 -5.03 -1.21 26.22
CA ASP A 40 -5.62 -0.15 27.02
C ASP A 40 -5.02 1.18 26.56
N ARG A 41 -5.81 1.96 25.81
CA ARG A 41 -5.35 3.20 25.15
C ARG A 41 -5.14 4.32 26.17
N ASP A 42 -5.47 4.10 27.44
CA ASP A 42 -5.26 5.03 28.53
C ASP A 42 -4.82 4.31 29.82
N PRO A 43 -3.56 3.83 29.89
CA PRO A 43 -3.05 3.09 31.05
C PRO A 43 -2.98 3.95 32.32
N LYS A 44 -3.02 5.28 32.19
CA LYS A 44 -3.00 6.23 33.31
C LYS A 44 -4.40 6.74 33.68
N ARG A 45 -5.45 6.30 32.98
CA ARG A 45 -6.85 6.71 33.20
C ARG A 45 -7.05 8.23 33.26
N ILE A 46 -6.22 9.00 32.55
CA ILE A 46 -6.29 10.47 32.56
C ILE A 46 -7.50 11.00 31.78
N ASN A 47 -8.05 10.19 30.86
CA ASN A 47 -9.13 10.57 29.95
C ASN A 47 -10.50 10.04 30.42
N ASN A 48 -10.67 9.78 31.71
CA ASN A 48 -11.96 9.29 32.24
C ASN A 48 -13.12 10.26 31.95
N SER A 49 -12.88 11.57 31.85
CA SER A 49 -13.89 12.57 31.49
C SER A 49 -14.34 12.51 30.02
N LEU A 50 -13.60 11.82 29.14
CA LEU A 50 -13.95 11.64 27.72
C LEU A 50 -14.76 10.36 27.50
N LYS A 51 -14.93 9.52 28.54
CA LYS A 51 -15.77 8.32 28.49
C LYS A 51 -17.22 8.74 28.68
N VAL A 52 -17.85 9.17 27.61
CA VAL A 52 -19.29 9.45 27.60
C VAL A 52 -20.04 8.12 27.65
N MET A 53 -20.65 7.84 28.80
CA MET A 53 -21.53 6.68 28.98
C MET A 53 -22.93 7.03 28.50
N PHE A 54 -23.73 6.04 28.13
CA PHE A 54 -25.10 6.27 27.65
C PHE A 54 -25.96 6.97 28.73
N GLU A 55 -25.69 6.64 29.99
CA GLU A 55 -26.29 7.26 31.18
C GLU A 55 -26.01 8.77 31.26
N ASP A 56 -24.82 9.22 30.84
CA ASP A 56 -24.44 10.64 30.86
C ASP A 56 -25.15 11.46 29.78
N VAL A 57 -25.58 10.82 28.69
CA VAL A 57 -26.31 11.47 27.58
C VAL A 57 -27.81 11.60 27.88
N ILE A 58 -28.39 10.64 28.63
CA ILE A 58 -29.83 10.59 28.91
C ILE A 58 -30.19 11.13 30.31
N ALA A 59 -29.23 11.20 31.25
CA ALA A 59 -29.34 11.86 32.56
C ALA A 59 -30.56 11.47 33.43
N GLU A 60 -31.14 10.29 33.24
CA GLU A 60 -32.29 9.83 34.05
C GLU A 60 -31.84 9.13 35.35
N PRO A 61 -32.39 9.53 36.53
CA PRO A 61 -32.11 8.86 37.79
C PRO A 61 -32.74 7.44 37.83
N PRO A 62 -32.07 6.45 38.44
CA PRO A 62 -32.44 5.03 38.37
C PRO A 62 -33.77 4.66 39.06
N SER A 63 -34.44 5.61 39.73
CA SER A 63 -35.62 5.37 40.57
C SER A 63 -36.98 5.50 39.86
N VAL A 64 -37.02 5.85 38.56
CA VAL A 64 -38.26 6.06 37.78
C VAL A 64 -38.39 5.15 36.55
N ARG A 65 -37.57 4.08 36.47
CA ARG A 65 -37.54 3.20 35.30
C ARG A 65 -38.68 2.16 35.32
N SER A 66 -39.81 2.53 34.71
CA SER A 66 -40.97 1.62 34.53
C SER A 66 -40.83 0.67 33.32
N LEU A 67 -39.79 0.81 32.49
CA LEU A 67 -39.64 0.10 31.21
C LEU A 67 -38.20 -0.41 30.97
N ASP A 68 -37.76 -1.38 31.78
CA ASP A 68 -36.42 -1.98 31.72
C ASP A 68 -36.02 -2.50 30.33
N LYS A 69 -37.00 -2.99 29.56
CA LYS A 69 -36.79 -3.52 28.21
C LYS A 69 -36.37 -2.43 27.23
N VAL A 70 -37.04 -1.27 27.23
CA VAL A 70 -36.74 -0.15 26.31
C VAL A 70 -35.37 0.44 26.62
N TRP A 71 -35.01 0.50 27.91
CA TRP A 71 -33.68 0.93 28.30
C TRP A 71 -32.57 0.00 27.80
N LEU A 72 -32.75 -1.32 27.99
CA LEU A 72 -31.78 -2.30 27.53
C LEU A 72 -31.60 -2.25 26.01
N TRP A 73 -32.70 -2.13 25.26
CA TRP A 73 -32.67 -1.97 23.81
C TRP A 73 -32.01 -0.66 23.37
N SER A 74 -32.24 0.44 24.09
CA SER A 74 -31.63 1.74 23.77
C SER A 74 -30.13 1.74 24.03
N HIS A 75 -29.70 1.12 25.14
CA HIS A 75 -28.28 0.93 25.45
C HIS A 75 -27.59 0.05 24.40
N ALA A 76 -28.19 -1.09 24.03
CA ALA A 76 -27.67 -1.98 23.01
C ALA A 76 -27.60 -1.28 21.63
N LEU A 77 -28.66 -0.58 21.23
CA LEU A 77 -28.72 0.13 19.96
C LEU A 77 -27.68 1.27 19.91
N PHE A 78 -27.43 1.97 21.01
CA PHE A 78 -26.42 3.01 21.09
C PHE A 78 -25.00 2.46 20.92
N GLU A 79 -24.66 1.35 21.58
CA GLU A 79 -23.35 0.71 21.43
C GLU A 79 -23.10 0.20 20.01
N VAL A 80 -24.11 -0.45 19.43
CA VAL A 80 -24.07 -0.95 18.05
C VAL A 80 -23.98 0.21 17.06
N SER A 81 -24.81 1.24 17.23
CA SER A 81 -24.80 2.43 16.37
C SER A 81 -23.45 3.14 16.38
N ARG A 82 -22.81 3.27 17.55
CA ARG A 82 -21.46 3.85 17.65
C ARG A 82 -20.46 3.07 16.80
N LEU A 83 -20.44 1.74 16.88
CA LEU A 83 -19.52 0.91 16.11
C LEU A 83 -19.78 0.99 14.60
N TRP A 84 -21.05 0.88 14.20
CA TRP A 84 -21.43 0.94 12.79
C TRP A 84 -21.24 2.33 12.19
N CYS A 85 -21.51 3.40 12.94
CA CYS A 85 -21.29 4.77 12.51
C CYS A 85 -19.81 5.01 12.16
N TYR A 86 -18.86 4.57 12.99
CA TYR A 86 -17.43 4.64 12.66
C TYR A 86 -17.10 3.89 11.37
N ARG A 87 -17.68 2.69 11.18
CA ARG A 87 -17.43 1.85 10.00
C ARG A 87 -18.01 2.45 8.72
N PHE A 88 -19.22 2.99 8.79
CA PHE A 88 -19.87 3.70 7.69
C PHE A 88 -19.15 5.00 7.34
N ILE A 89 -18.77 5.83 8.33
CA ILE A 89 -18.01 7.06 8.08
C ILE A 89 -16.66 6.72 7.43
N SER A 90 -15.96 5.71 7.95
CA SER A 90 -14.68 5.28 7.39
C SER A 90 -14.82 4.80 5.95
N LEU A 91 -15.85 4.00 5.64
CA LEU A 91 -16.13 3.53 4.29
C LEU A 91 -16.53 4.68 3.36
N LEU A 92 -17.38 5.59 3.83
CA LEU A 92 -17.85 6.75 3.09
C LEU A 92 -16.71 7.72 2.78
N LEU A 93 -15.68 7.83 3.64
CA LEU A 93 -14.46 8.60 3.34
C LEU A 93 -13.50 7.81 2.45
N ALA A 94 -13.42 6.49 2.59
CA ALA A 94 -12.54 5.66 1.78
C ALA A 94 -12.92 5.67 0.30
N VAL A 95 -14.20 5.64 -0.03
CA VAL A 95 -14.72 5.68 -1.41
C VAL A 95 -14.27 6.93 -2.20
N PRO A 96 -14.52 8.18 -1.75
CA PRO A 96 -14.11 9.38 -2.47
C PRO A 96 -12.59 9.52 -2.51
N VAL A 97 -11.87 9.12 -1.45
CA VAL A 97 -10.40 9.13 -1.46
C VAL A 97 -9.85 8.15 -2.49
N SER A 98 -10.41 6.94 -2.58
CA SER A 98 -10.03 5.94 -3.57
C SER A 98 -10.33 6.41 -5.00
N LEU A 99 -11.50 7.03 -5.23
CA LEU A 99 -11.86 7.62 -6.52
C LEU A 99 -10.91 8.77 -6.91
N ALA A 100 -10.57 9.66 -5.96
CA ALA A 100 -9.63 10.75 -6.20
C ALA A 100 -8.22 10.23 -6.53
N ALA A 101 -7.74 9.22 -5.80
CA ALA A 101 -6.46 8.57 -6.06
C ALA A 101 -6.46 7.85 -7.43
N GLY A 102 -7.53 7.15 -7.78
CA GLY A 102 -7.68 6.47 -9.07
C GLY A 102 -7.71 7.47 -10.24
N LEU A 103 -8.46 8.57 -10.10
CA LEU A 103 -8.49 9.64 -11.10
C LEU A 103 -7.11 10.31 -11.26
N LEU A 104 -6.43 10.58 -10.14
CA LEU A 104 -5.08 11.14 -10.15
C LEU A 104 -4.10 10.19 -10.86
N PHE A 105 -4.17 8.89 -10.58
CA PHE A 105 -3.35 7.89 -11.26
C PHE A 105 -3.68 7.78 -12.76
N ALA A 106 -4.95 7.88 -13.13
CA ALA A 106 -5.37 7.88 -14.53
C ALA A 106 -4.81 9.10 -15.29
N VAL A 107 -4.90 10.30 -14.70
CA VAL A 107 -4.34 11.54 -15.28
C VAL A 107 -2.82 11.45 -15.37
N LEU A 108 -2.14 10.98 -14.31
CA LEU A 108 -0.69 10.77 -14.31
C LEU A 108 -0.27 9.76 -15.37
N SER A 109 -1.02 8.67 -15.56
CA SER A 109 -0.74 7.66 -16.58
C SER A 109 -0.91 8.24 -17.99
N CYS A 110 -1.98 9.00 -18.22
CA CYS A 110 -2.19 9.72 -19.47
C CYS A 110 -1.04 10.70 -19.74
N LEU A 111 -0.67 11.52 -18.75
CA LEU A 111 0.47 12.44 -18.84
C LEU A 111 1.78 11.68 -19.09
N HIS A 112 1.98 10.53 -18.47
CA HIS A 112 3.19 9.74 -18.66
C HIS A 112 3.34 9.25 -20.11
N ILE A 113 2.26 8.73 -20.68
CA ILE A 113 2.25 8.21 -22.05
C ILE A 113 2.37 9.35 -23.06
N TRP A 114 1.68 10.47 -22.84
CA TRP A 114 1.62 11.57 -23.80
C TRP A 114 2.73 12.61 -23.64
N LEU A 115 3.25 12.84 -22.43
CA LEU A 115 4.27 13.84 -22.15
C LEU A 115 5.59 13.20 -21.75
N ILE A 116 5.62 12.23 -20.83
CA ILE A 116 6.88 11.67 -20.35
C ILE A 116 7.62 10.90 -21.45
N MET A 117 6.93 10.05 -22.22
CA MET A 117 7.53 9.36 -23.37
C MET A 117 8.23 10.31 -24.37
N PRO A 118 7.56 11.35 -24.92
CA PRO A 118 8.24 12.28 -25.82
C PRO A 118 9.27 13.16 -25.09
N CYS A 119 9.06 13.53 -23.82
CA CYS A 119 10.05 14.26 -23.04
C CYS A 119 11.33 13.45 -22.85
N VAL A 120 11.24 12.16 -22.53
CA VAL A 120 12.40 11.28 -22.39
C VAL A 120 13.13 11.14 -23.72
N GLN A 121 12.42 10.97 -24.84
CA GLN A 121 13.02 10.94 -26.16
C GLN A 121 13.74 12.26 -26.50
N LEU A 122 13.12 13.41 -26.18
CA LEU A 122 13.70 14.73 -26.37
C LEU A 122 14.93 14.96 -25.48
N LEU A 123 14.89 14.50 -24.23
CA LEU A 123 16.03 14.56 -23.32
C LEU A 123 17.17 13.68 -23.82
N LEU A 124 16.89 12.47 -24.30
CA LEU A 124 17.91 11.57 -24.84
C LEU A 124 18.60 12.17 -26.08
N ILE A 125 17.84 12.75 -27.01
CA ILE A 125 18.45 13.40 -28.19
C ILE A 125 19.25 14.63 -27.79
N ASN A 126 18.76 15.43 -26.84
CA ASN A 126 19.52 16.57 -26.33
C ASN A 126 20.80 16.11 -25.60
N MET A 127 20.70 15.06 -24.78
CA MET A 127 21.86 14.48 -24.10
C MET A 127 22.90 13.95 -25.08
N HIS A 128 22.47 13.33 -26.18
CA HIS A 128 23.37 12.88 -27.24
C HIS A 128 24.14 14.05 -27.86
N TRP A 129 23.45 15.16 -28.15
CA TRP A 129 24.08 16.40 -28.62
C TRP A 129 25.08 16.97 -27.60
N VAL A 130 24.67 17.05 -26.33
CA VAL A 130 25.54 17.51 -25.25
C VAL A 130 26.76 16.60 -25.11
N GLN A 131 26.58 15.29 -25.22
CA GLN A 131 27.67 14.31 -25.17
C GLN A 131 28.65 14.53 -26.32
N THR A 132 28.18 14.76 -27.54
CA THR A 132 29.05 15.05 -28.69
C THR A 132 29.82 16.36 -28.50
N VAL A 133 29.16 17.43 -28.07
CA VAL A 133 29.81 18.72 -27.80
C VAL A 133 30.83 18.58 -26.68
N TRP A 134 30.48 17.88 -25.61
CA TRP A 134 31.35 17.61 -24.48
C TRP A 134 32.57 16.79 -24.90
N ALA A 135 32.37 15.69 -25.63
CA ALA A 135 33.46 14.86 -26.15
C ALA A 135 34.39 15.65 -27.08
N ASN A 136 33.83 16.53 -27.94
CA ASN A 136 34.64 17.38 -28.81
C ASN A 136 35.43 18.42 -28.01
N THR A 137 34.80 19.04 -27.01
CA THR A 137 35.45 19.99 -26.10
C THR A 137 36.59 19.32 -25.34
N LEU A 138 36.34 18.13 -24.79
CA LEU A 138 37.36 17.32 -24.14
C LEU A 138 38.47 16.96 -25.12
N ASN A 139 38.19 16.54 -26.35
CA ASN A 139 39.24 16.21 -27.32
C ASN A 139 40.13 17.42 -27.62
N ILE A 140 39.55 18.61 -27.83
CA ILE A 140 40.32 19.84 -28.09
C ILE A 140 41.17 20.25 -26.89
N LEU A 141 40.71 20.04 -25.66
CA LEU A 141 41.46 20.44 -24.46
C LEU A 141 42.45 19.38 -23.97
N ILE A 142 41.98 18.13 -23.89
CA ILE A 142 42.69 17.00 -23.31
C ILE A 142 43.73 16.46 -24.28
N SER A 143 43.47 16.37 -25.60
CA SER A 143 44.49 15.89 -26.55
C SER A 143 45.78 16.70 -26.52
N PRO A 144 45.77 18.05 -26.63
CA PRO A 144 47.01 18.82 -26.55
C PRO A 144 47.60 18.82 -25.14
N PHE A 145 46.78 18.80 -24.08
CA PHE A 145 47.26 18.74 -22.70
C PHE A 145 48.03 17.45 -22.41
N PHE A 146 47.43 16.29 -22.70
CA PHE A 146 48.09 15.00 -22.52
C PHE A 146 49.24 14.78 -23.50
N THR A 147 49.16 15.30 -24.74
CA THR A 147 50.30 15.24 -25.66
C THR A 147 51.48 16.05 -25.14
N SER A 148 51.23 17.24 -24.57
CA SER A 148 52.28 18.07 -23.99
C SER A 148 52.88 17.44 -22.74
N MET A 149 52.04 16.95 -21.83
CA MET A 149 52.49 16.20 -20.65
C MET A 149 53.27 14.94 -21.04
N GLY A 150 52.79 14.19 -22.03
CA GLY A 150 53.47 13.00 -22.54
C GLY A 150 54.83 13.32 -23.17
N LYS A 151 54.97 14.46 -23.87
CA LYS A 151 56.27 14.92 -24.37
C LYS A 151 57.21 15.39 -23.26
N CYS A 152 56.70 16.08 -22.25
CA CYS A 152 57.49 16.47 -21.08
C CYS A 152 58.01 15.25 -20.30
N CYS A 153 57.17 14.23 -20.11
CA CYS A 153 57.55 13.01 -19.38
C CYS A 153 58.38 12.03 -20.23
N GLY A 154 58.15 11.98 -21.54
CA GLY A 154 58.83 11.06 -22.47
C GLY A 154 60.22 11.51 -22.91
N GLN A 155 60.57 12.80 -22.77
CA GLN A 155 61.93 13.28 -23.04
C GLN A 155 62.97 12.83 -22.00
N ILE A 156 62.56 12.21 -20.90
CA ILE A 156 63.48 11.65 -19.90
C ILE A 156 63.91 10.25 -20.38
N ASN A 157 64.83 10.22 -21.35
CA ASN A 157 65.46 8.97 -21.79
C ASN A 157 66.58 8.60 -20.81
N ILE A 158 66.30 7.67 -19.89
CA ILE A 158 67.27 7.18 -18.92
C ILE A 158 68.23 6.24 -19.67
N LEU A 159 69.33 6.79 -20.18
CA LEU A 159 70.41 6.00 -20.78
C LEU A 159 71.09 5.21 -19.66
N LEU A 160 70.59 4.00 -19.39
CA LEU A 160 71.17 3.08 -18.43
C LEU A 160 72.49 2.56 -19.01
N ALA A 161 73.59 3.27 -18.71
CA ALA A 161 74.93 2.77 -18.97
C ALA A 161 75.12 1.50 -18.13
N LYS A 162 74.98 0.34 -18.77
CA LYS A 162 75.41 -0.93 -18.21
C LYS A 162 76.93 -0.88 -18.15
N ASP A 163 77.46 -0.52 -16.99
CA ASP A 163 78.87 -0.70 -16.65
C ASP A 163 79.13 -2.21 -16.58
N GLU A 164 79.41 -2.81 -17.73
CA GLU A 164 79.92 -4.17 -17.83
C GLU A 164 81.42 -4.10 -17.54
N ASN A 165 81.76 -3.95 -16.26
CA ASN A 165 83.14 -4.13 -15.80
C ASN A 165 83.18 -4.75 -14.40
N ARG A 166 83.05 -6.08 -14.35
CA ARG A 166 83.90 -6.93 -13.50
C ARG A 166 83.79 -8.41 -13.84
#